data_AF-A0A8S1B8E4-F1
#
_entry.id   AF-A0A8S1B8E4-F1
#
_cell.length_a   1.000
_cell.length_b   1.000
_cell.length_c   1.000
_cell.angle_alpha   90.00
_cell.angle_beta   90.00
_cell.angle_gamma   90.00
#
_symmetry.space_group_name_H-M   'P 1'
#
loop_
_entity.id
_entity.type
_entity.pdbx_description
1 polymer ?
#
loop_
_entity_poly.entity_id
_entity_poly.type
_entity_poly.pdbx_seq_one_letter_code
_entity_poly.pdbx_strand_id
1 'polypeptide(L)'
;MTWDVTLDFEYVVTKKAIPRICFGSALDREVLPTSGPAMSPFMRREAREIRPNLGPGSYDDKRDAFYDLTHRIYSKKGLGPKTSRWLVRHEYQPPPREIKVKKRIKQNCAPFNSTSKRKGIFTSASYPAPCDYCPEYKKRQMNFAYSFSGKKVLRCAVNIKCVPYNLDTCGVCGCSCSAQGDYWQFENRIFLCRKHYSRLFTHCLAKYQGAKLAEFKSVRDCFFAHAHNSCKAALKIMTNDEIVKKLRKEAYLDLYYPQRRFCNN
;
A
#
# COMPACT_ATOMS: atom_id res chain seq x y z
N MET A 1 -64.46 -31.78 -57.61
CA MET A 1 -64.13 -32.53 -56.38
C MET A 1 -62.91 -31.87 -55.76
N THR A 2 -63.13 -31.02 -54.77
CA THR A 2 -62.08 -30.31 -54.04
C THR A 2 -61.57 -31.22 -52.93
N TRP A 3 -60.31 -31.65 -53.03
CA TRP A 3 -59.64 -32.43 -52.00
C TRP A 3 -59.20 -31.48 -50.88
N ASP A 4 -59.93 -31.47 -49.77
CA ASP A 4 -59.55 -30.72 -48.57
C ASP A 4 -58.42 -31.46 -47.85
N VAL A 5 -57.20 -30.94 -48.02
CA VAL A 5 -55.94 -31.47 -47.47
C VAL A 5 -55.87 -31.37 -45.92
N THR A 6 -56.89 -30.83 -45.27
CA THR A 6 -56.91 -30.54 -43.83
C THR A 6 -57.39 -31.69 -42.95
N LEU A 7 -57.98 -32.76 -43.51
CA LEU A 7 -58.55 -33.86 -42.72
C LEU A 7 -57.57 -34.98 -42.37
N ASP A 8 -56.43 -35.09 -43.05
CA ASP A 8 -55.52 -36.25 -42.90
C ASP A 8 -54.20 -35.93 -42.15
N PHE A 9 -54.05 -34.75 -41.55
CA PHE A 9 -52.82 -34.38 -40.85
C PHE A 9 -52.99 -34.40 -39.33
N GLU A 10 -52.65 -35.54 -38.71
CA GLU A 10 -52.60 -35.67 -37.25
C GLU A 10 -51.29 -35.08 -36.70
N TYR A 11 -51.35 -33.89 -36.11
CA TYR A 11 -50.18 -33.20 -35.55
C TYR A 11 -49.78 -33.78 -34.19
N VAL A 12 -48.87 -34.77 -34.20
CA VAL A 12 -48.35 -35.39 -32.98
C VAL A 12 -47.02 -34.73 -32.56
N VAL A 13 -47.06 -33.89 -31.52
CA VAL A 13 -45.85 -33.29 -30.91
C VAL A 13 -45.22 -34.28 -29.93
N THR A 14 -44.32 -35.13 -30.40
CA THR A 14 -43.50 -35.94 -29.51
C THR A 14 -42.43 -35.07 -28.84
N LYS A 15 -42.61 -34.73 -27.56
CA LYS A 15 -41.58 -34.04 -26.78
C LYS A 15 -40.40 -35.00 -26.57
N LYS A 16 -39.25 -34.72 -27.20
CA LYS A 16 -38.01 -35.48 -26.95
C LYS A 16 -37.56 -35.24 -25.51
N ALA A 17 -37.28 -36.33 -24.78
CA ALA A 17 -36.69 -36.23 -23.45
C ALA A 17 -35.33 -35.50 -23.55
N ILE A 18 -35.11 -34.54 -22.66
CA ILE A 18 -33.88 -33.75 -22.64
C ILE A 18 -32.70 -34.71 -22.38
N PRO A 19 -31.65 -34.72 -23.23
CA PRO A 19 -30.50 -35.58 -23.00
C PRO A 19 -29.82 -35.19 -21.69
N ARG A 20 -29.46 -36.19 -20.87
CA ARG A 20 -28.69 -35.96 -19.64
C ARG A 20 -27.27 -35.51 -20.01
N ILE A 21 -27.00 -34.22 -19.87
CA ILE A 21 -25.67 -33.64 -20.07
C ILE A 21 -24.85 -33.93 -18.81
N CYS A 22 -24.00 -34.96 -18.85
CA CYS A 22 -23.19 -35.37 -17.70
C CYS A 22 -21.80 -34.72 -17.74
N PHE A 23 -21.66 -33.50 -17.22
CA PHE A 23 -20.36 -33.01 -16.77
C PHE A 23 -20.23 -33.26 -15.26
N GLY A 24 -19.53 -34.34 -14.90
CA GLY A 24 -19.33 -34.77 -13.50
C GLY A 24 -20.32 -35.85 -13.03
N SER A 25 -20.35 -36.10 -11.72
CA SER A 25 -21.22 -37.11 -11.09
C SER A 25 -22.67 -36.65 -11.06
N ALA A 26 -23.61 -37.47 -11.53
CA ALA A 26 -25.06 -37.24 -11.44
C ALA A 26 -25.64 -37.54 -10.04
N LEU A 27 -24.81 -37.43 -9.00
CA LEU A 27 -25.24 -37.58 -7.62
C LEU A 27 -25.90 -36.28 -7.16
N ASP A 28 -27.02 -36.39 -6.45
CA ASP A 28 -27.66 -35.25 -5.80
C ASP A 28 -26.67 -34.59 -4.85
N ARG A 29 -26.41 -33.29 -5.08
CA ARG A 29 -25.52 -32.50 -4.24
C ARG A 29 -26.29 -32.07 -2.99
N GLU A 30 -26.10 -32.80 -1.90
CA GLU A 30 -26.45 -32.30 -0.59
C GLU A 30 -25.65 -31.01 -0.31
N VAL A 31 -26.31 -29.95 0.16
CA VAL A 31 -25.68 -28.64 0.39
C VAL A 31 -24.66 -28.69 1.55
N LEU A 32 -24.83 -29.65 2.46
CA LEU A 32 -23.94 -29.91 3.59
C LEU A 32 -23.86 -31.43 3.85
N PRO A 33 -23.07 -32.18 3.05
CA PRO A 33 -22.96 -33.61 3.23
C PRO A 33 -22.23 -33.89 4.54
N THR A 34 -22.92 -34.53 5.48
CA THR A 34 -22.37 -34.97 6.77
C THR A 34 -21.64 -36.30 6.66
N SER A 35 -21.95 -37.10 5.63
CA SER A 35 -21.27 -38.35 5.30
C SER A 35 -21.41 -38.67 3.80
N GLY A 36 -20.70 -39.68 3.32
CA GLY A 36 -20.90 -40.20 1.96
C GLY A 36 -20.02 -39.60 0.85
N PRO A 37 -20.30 -39.96 -0.42
CA PRO A 37 -19.43 -39.67 -1.57
C PRO A 37 -19.42 -38.20 -1.99
N ALA A 38 -20.44 -37.42 -1.60
CA ALA A 38 -20.55 -35.99 -1.88
C ALA A 38 -19.56 -35.13 -1.06
N MET A 39 -18.95 -35.69 0.00
CA MET A 39 -17.90 -34.99 0.74
C MET A 39 -16.59 -34.93 -0.05
N SER A 40 -16.06 -33.72 -0.21
CA SER A 40 -14.70 -33.54 -0.75
C SER A 40 -13.65 -34.20 0.18
N PRO A 41 -12.45 -34.55 -0.33
CA PRO A 41 -11.37 -35.09 0.51
C PRO A 41 -10.99 -34.17 1.67
N PHE A 42 -11.09 -32.85 1.48
CA PHE A 42 -10.87 -31.86 2.53
C PHE A 42 -11.98 -31.90 3.59
N MET A 43 -13.25 -31.94 3.18
CA MET A 43 -14.39 -32.05 4.09
C MET A 43 -14.35 -33.35 4.89
N ARG A 44 -13.96 -34.47 4.29
CA ARG A 44 -13.78 -35.75 5.01
C ARG A 44 -12.72 -35.68 6.10
N ARG A 45 -11.72 -34.80 5.97
CA ARG A 45 -10.66 -34.63 6.96
C ARG A 45 -11.10 -33.76 8.13
N GLU A 46 -11.96 -32.77 7.89
CA GLU A 46 -12.46 -31.87 8.92
C GLU A 46 -13.80 -32.31 9.54
N ALA A 47 -14.54 -33.18 8.84
CA ALA A 47 -15.78 -33.75 9.35
C ALA A 47 -15.50 -34.55 10.62
N ARG A 48 -16.20 -34.17 11.70
CA ARG A 48 -16.21 -34.96 12.94
C ARG A 48 -16.89 -36.29 12.63
N GLU A 49 -16.35 -37.39 13.16
CA GLU A 49 -17.02 -38.68 13.08
C GLU A 49 -18.38 -38.58 13.79
N ILE A 50 -19.46 -38.68 13.02
CA ILE A 50 -20.82 -38.68 13.57
C ILE A 50 -21.06 -40.07 14.14
N ARG A 51 -20.87 -40.20 15.45
CA ARG A 51 -21.13 -41.43 16.17
C ARG A 51 -22.45 -41.30 16.93
N PRO A 52 -23.34 -42.31 16.87
CA PRO A 52 -24.48 -42.32 17.76
C PRO A 52 -23.98 -42.44 19.21
N ASN A 53 -24.54 -41.64 20.13
CA ASN A 53 -24.30 -41.68 21.59
C ASN A 53 -22.95 -41.14 22.10
N LEU A 54 -22.47 -40.00 21.60
CA LEU A 54 -21.32 -39.29 22.16
C LEU A 54 -21.71 -38.49 23.42
N GLY A 55 -21.62 -39.12 24.59
CA GLY A 55 -21.63 -38.43 25.89
C GLY A 55 -20.21 -38.06 26.36
N PRO A 56 -20.05 -37.07 27.26
CA PRO A 56 -18.77 -36.81 27.91
C PRO A 56 -18.35 -38.06 28.71
N GLY A 57 -17.26 -38.71 28.29
CA GLY A 57 -16.77 -39.95 28.89
C GLY A 57 -17.05 -41.23 28.08
N SER A 58 -17.68 -41.13 26.91
CA SER A 58 -17.76 -42.26 25.97
C SER A 58 -16.41 -42.45 25.24
N TYR A 59 -15.74 -43.57 25.52
CA TYR A 59 -14.54 -44.01 24.80
C TYR A 59 -14.89 -45.25 23.98
N ASP A 60 -14.18 -45.42 22.87
CA ASP A 60 -14.34 -46.56 21.99
C ASP A 60 -13.33 -47.63 22.44
N ASP A 61 -13.79 -48.63 23.20
CA ASP A 61 -12.92 -49.67 23.78
C ASP A 61 -12.13 -50.46 22.71
N LYS A 62 -12.51 -50.34 21.43
CA LYS A 62 -11.87 -51.03 20.30
C LYS A 62 -10.88 -50.16 19.52
N ARG A 63 -10.77 -48.87 19.84
CA ARG A 63 -9.90 -47.92 19.11
C ARG A 63 -8.68 -47.55 19.94
N ASP A 64 -7.63 -48.35 19.81
CA ASP A 64 -6.32 -48.02 20.37
C ASP A 64 -5.73 -46.74 19.74
N ALA A 65 -4.76 -46.13 20.41
CA ALA A 65 -4.02 -44.95 19.91
C ALA A 65 -3.36 -45.17 18.53
N PHE A 66 -3.17 -46.43 18.12
CA PHE A 66 -2.59 -46.82 16.84
C PHE A 66 -3.60 -47.30 15.81
N TYR A 67 -4.91 -47.31 16.12
CA TYR A 67 -5.95 -47.85 15.24
C TYR A 67 -5.94 -47.20 13.85
N ASP A 68 -5.71 -45.89 13.78
CA ASP A 68 -5.67 -45.13 12.51
C ASP A 68 -4.43 -45.45 11.67
N LEU A 69 -3.35 -45.93 12.29
CA LEU A 69 -2.15 -46.39 11.59
C LEU A 69 -2.34 -47.82 11.07
N THR A 70 -2.96 -48.70 11.87
CA THR A 70 -3.14 -50.11 11.54
C THR A 70 -4.26 -50.35 10.52
N HIS A 71 -5.34 -49.58 10.58
CA HIS A 71 -6.50 -49.72 9.69
C HIS A 71 -6.49 -48.71 8.53
N ARG A 72 -5.35 -48.06 8.29
CA ARG A 72 -5.18 -47.17 7.15
C ARG A 72 -5.38 -47.97 5.86
N ILE A 73 -6.42 -47.62 5.10
CA ILE A 73 -6.72 -48.28 3.83
C ILE A 73 -5.64 -47.91 2.81
N TYR A 74 -4.71 -48.83 2.56
CA TYR A 74 -3.73 -48.70 1.50
C TYR A 74 -4.35 -49.14 0.16
N SER A 75 -4.10 -48.37 -0.90
CA SER A 75 -4.45 -48.75 -2.27
C SER A 75 -3.78 -50.09 -2.62
N LYS A 76 -4.55 -51.09 -3.07
CA LYS A 76 -4.01 -52.34 -3.61
C LYS A 76 -3.35 -52.15 -4.99
N LYS A 77 -3.57 -51.02 -5.66
CA LYS A 77 -3.04 -50.70 -7.00
C LYS A 77 -1.96 -49.62 -6.91
N GLY A 78 -0.79 -50.01 -6.41
CA GLY A 78 0.44 -49.23 -6.59
C GLY A 78 1.24 -49.09 -5.30
N LEU A 79 2.32 -49.86 -5.21
CA LEU A 79 3.51 -49.37 -4.53
C LEU A 79 3.84 -48.01 -5.15
N GLY A 80 3.71 -46.95 -4.36
CA GLY A 80 4.34 -45.68 -4.72
C GLY A 80 5.83 -45.94 -4.98
N PRO A 81 6.45 -45.23 -5.93
CA PRO A 81 7.84 -45.49 -6.27
C PRO A 81 8.70 -45.42 -5.01
N LYS A 82 9.56 -46.43 -4.80
CA LYS A 82 10.56 -46.46 -3.71
C LYS A 82 11.65 -45.40 -3.87
N THR A 83 11.48 -44.46 -4.79
CA THR A 83 12.32 -43.28 -4.92
C THR A 83 11.83 -42.22 -3.96
N SER A 84 12.72 -41.34 -3.50
CA SER A 84 12.29 -40.18 -2.72
C SER A 84 11.25 -39.43 -3.54
N ARG A 85 10.05 -39.22 -2.98
CA ARG A 85 8.93 -38.52 -3.64
C ARG A 85 9.32 -37.11 -4.14
N TRP A 86 10.45 -36.59 -3.66
CA TRP A 86 11.06 -35.33 -4.02
C TRP A 86 12.39 -35.60 -4.73
N LEU A 87 12.53 -35.11 -5.97
CA LEU A 87 13.84 -34.88 -6.59
C LEU A 87 14.51 -33.76 -5.80
N VAL A 88 15.61 -34.04 -5.11
CA VAL A 88 16.38 -32.99 -4.42
C VAL A 88 17.06 -32.14 -5.50
N ARG A 89 16.34 -31.14 -5.99
CA ARG A 89 16.95 -30.01 -6.69
C ARG A 89 17.54 -29.11 -5.61
N HIS A 90 18.87 -28.97 -5.61
CA HIS A 90 19.53 -27.93 -4.84
C HIS A 90 19.21 -26.58 -5.49
N GLU A 91 18.00 -26.09 -5.25
CA GLU A 91 17.68 -24.68 -5.47
C GLU A 91 18.56 -23.88 -4.51
N TYR A 92 19.23 -22.85 -5.05
CA TYR A 92 20.10 -21.97 -4.28
C TYR A 92 19.27 -21.32 -3.17
N GLN A 93 19.31 -21.90 -1.97
CA GLN A 93 18.67 -21.32 -0.81
C GLN A 93 19.55 -20.15 -0.38
N PRO A 94 19.04 -18.91 -0.43
CA PRO A 94 19.79 -17.79 0.11
C PRO A 94 20.11 -18.09 1.57
N PRO A 95 21.28 -17.64 2.06
CA PRO A 95 21.73 -17.96 3.42
C PRO A 95 20.63 -17.63 4.44
N PRO A 96 20.48 -18.43 5.51
CA PRO A 96 19.45 -18.22 6.52
C PRO A 96 19.47 -16.77 6.98
N ARG A 97 18.37 -16.05 6.83
CA ARG A 97 18.26 -14.68 7.34
C ARG A 97 18.56 -14.71 8.83
N GLU A 98 19.39 -13.76 9.27
CA GLU A 98 19.67 -13.55 10.69
C GLU A 98 18.35 -13.51 11.48
N ILE A 99 18.28 -14.35 12.51
CA ILE A 99 17.10 -14.46 13.35
C ILE A 99 16.91 -13.09 14.02
N LYS A 100 15.85 -12.38 13.63
CA LYS A 100 15.53 -11.07 14.21
C LYS A 100 15.44 -11.23 15.73
N VAL A 101 16.29 -10.50 16.45
CA VAL A 101 16.29 -10.49 17.91
C VAL A 101 14.87 -10.24 18.40
N LYS A 102 14.31 -11.18 19.18
CA LYS A 102 12.95 -11.06 19.71
C LYS A 102 12.88 -9.79 20.55
N LYS A 103 12.08 -8.82 20.09
CA LYS A 103 11.82 -7.59 20.86
C LYS A 103 11.23 -7.99 22.21
N ARG A 104 11.77 -7.43 23.29
CA ARG A 104 11.22 -7.65 24.63
C ARG A 104 9.74 -7.22 24.62
N ILE A 105 8.86 -8.14 24.98
CA ILE A 105 7.43 -7.85 25.10
C ILE A 105 7.28 -6.83 26.23
N LYS A 106 6.65 -5.69 25.93
CA LYS A 106 6.47 -4.62 26.90
C LYS A 106 5.55 -5.14 28.00
N GLN A 107 6.08 -5.32 29.22
CA GLN A 107 5.26 -5.72 30.36
C GLN A 107 4.29 -4.58 30.71
N ASN A 108 3.04 -4.94 30.96
CA ASN A 108 2.01 -3.98 31.33
C ASN A 108 2.26 -3.51 32.77
N CYS A 109 2.30 -2.21 33.01
CA CYS A 109 2.55 -1.65 34.35
C CYS A 109 1.34 -1.77 35.29
N ALA A 110 0.26 -2.43 34.85
CA ALA A 110 -0.93 -2.63 35.66
C ALA A 110 -0.72 -3.78 36.67
N PRO A 111 -1.03 -3.58 37.96
CA PRO A 111 -1.00 -4.66 38.92
C PRO A 111 -1.98 -5.77 38.49
N PHE A 112 -1.51 -7.02 38.54
CA PHE A 112 -2.24 -8.24 38.20
C PHE A 112 -2.69 -8.41 36.73
N ASN A 113 -2.06 -7.72 35.77
CA ASN A 113 -2.43 -7.83 34.34
C ASN A 113 -3.93 -7.60 34.08
N SER A 114 -4.59 -6.76 34.89
CA SER A 114 -6.00 -6.44 34.67
C SER A 114 -6.19 -5.76 33.31
N THR A 115 -6.93 -6.43 32.42
CA THR A 115 -7.25 -5.94 31.05
C THR A 115 -8.61 -5.26 30.98
N SER A 116 -9.37 -5.27 32.08
CA SER A 116 -10.69 -4.63 32.13
C SER A 116 -10.54 -3.12 32.29
N LYS A 117 -11.09 -2.37 31.33
CA LYS A 117 -11.19 -0.91 31.43
C LYS A 117 -12.17 -0.58 32.56
N ARG A 118 -11.67 -0.11 33.72
CA ARG A 118 -12.53 0.54 34.71
C ARG A 118 -13.17 1.76 34.03
N LYS A 119 -14.47 1.69 33.73
CA LYS A 119 -15.21 2.84 33.22
C LYS A 119 -15.42 3.79 34.38
N GLY A 120 -14.73 4.93 34.38
CA GLY A 120 -15.11 6.06 35.21
C GLY A 120 -16.55 6.46 34.89
N ILE A 121 -17.31 6.87 35.90
CA ILE A 121 -18.72 7.29 35.77
C ILE A 121 -18.89 8.47 34.80
N PHE A 122 -17.80 9.16 34.48
CA PHE A 122 -17.70 10.14 33.41
C PHE A 122 -16.59 9.78 32.42
N THR A 123 -16.94 9.68 31.13
CA THR A 123 -15.97 9.70 30.05
C THR A 123 -15.71 11.15 29.66
N SER A 124 -14.51 11.68 29.94
CA SER A 124 -14.07 13.03 29.55
C SER A 124 -14.07 13.30 28.03
N ALA A 125 -14.38 12.30 27.20
CA ALA A 125 -14.35 12.40 25.75
C ALA A 125 -15.64 12.96 25.12
N SER A 126 -16.79 12.88 25.80
CA SER A 126 -18.07 13.32 25.22
C SER A 126 -18.35 14.81 25.39
N TYR A 127 -17.71 15.45 26.38
CA TYR A 127 -17.78 16.87 26.65
C TYR A 127 -16.38 17.37 27.01
N PRO A 128 -15.50 17.62 26.03
CA PRO A 128 -14.23 18.26 26.31
C PRO A 128 -14.50 19.59 27.01
N ALA A 129 -13.84 19.83 28.15
CA ALA A 129 -13.86 21.16 28.74
C ALA A 129 -13.31 22.17 27.72
N PRO A 130 -13.66 23.46 27.79
CA PRO A 130 -13.09 24.48 26.90
C PRO A 130 -11.54 24.45 26.85
N CYS A 131 -10.88 23.99 27.91
CA CYS A 131 -9.43 23.82 28.00
C CYS A 131 -8.89 22.47 27.47
N ASP A 132 -9.75 21.46 27.23
CA ASP A 132 -9.36 20.15 26.67
C ASP A 132 -9.19 20.20 25.14
N TYR A 133 -9.70 21.26 24.50
CA TYR A 133 -9.28 21.65 23.15
C TYR A 133 -7.88 22.30 23.21
N CYS A 134 -6.89 21.62 23.76
CA CYS A 134 -5.51 21.94 23.45
C CYS A 134 -5.18 21.26 22.13
N PRO A 135 -5.30 21.92 20.94
CA PRO A 135 -4.75 21.33 19.74
C PRO A 135 -3.29 21.00 20.05
N GLU A 136 -2.84 19.79 19.76
CA GLU A 136 -1.42 19.42 19.91
C GLU A 136 -0.58 20.46 19.17
N TYR A 137 -0.07 21.47 19.90
CA TYR A 137 0.69 22.54 19.30
C TYR A 137 2.08 21.99 19.02
N LYS A 138 2.20 21.30 17.89
CA LYS A 138 3.48 20.84 17.36
C LYS A 138 4.24 22.08 16.91
N LYS A 139 5.10 22.58 17.80
CA LYS A 139 6.06 23.65 17.49
C LYS A 139 6.83 23.26 16.24
N ARG A 140 6.51 23.90 15.11
CA ARG A 140 7.26 23.75 13.86
C ARG A 140 8.56 24.53 14.03
N GLN A 141 9.69 23.83 13.99
CA GLN A 141 11.02 24.44 14.12
C GLN A 141 11.62 24.66 12.74
N MET A 142 12.33 25.78 12.56
CA MET A 142 13.07 26.05 11.33
C MET A 142 14.12 24.95 11.10
N ASN A 143 14.25 24.53 9.85
CA ASN A 143 15.21 23.50 9.46
C ASN A 143 16.61 24.11 9.27
N PHE A 144 17.62 23.46 9.84
CA PHE A 144 19.02 23.85 9.69
C PHE A 144 19.85 22.70 9.17
N ALA A 145 20.84 23.03 8.34
CA ALA A 145 21.89 22.12 7.92
C ALA A 145 23.08 22.27 8.88
N TYR A 146 23.55 21.12 9.34
CA TYR A 146 24.72 21.00 10.21
C TYR A 146 25.85 20.37 9.39
N SER A 147 27.05 20.90 9.53
CA SER A 147 28.28 20.31 8.99
C SER A 147 29.14 19.84 10.15
N PHE A 148 29.97 18.80 9.95
CA PHE A 148 30.68 18.08 11.03
C PHE A 148 31.67 18.94 11.86
N SER A 149 31.92 20.18 11.44
CA SER A 149 32.73 21.16 12.18
C SER A 149 32.40 22.61 11.79
N GLY A 150 31.38 22.82 10.96
CA GLY A 150 31.09 24.12 10.37
C GLY A 150 29.91 24.83 11.02
N LYS A 151 29.68 26.07 10.55
CA LYS A 151 28.58 26.90 11.05
C LYS A 151 27.23 26.25 10.73
N LYS A 152 26.27 26.41 11.64
CA LYS A 152 24.87 26.04 11.42
C LYS A 152 24.28 26.96 10.35
N VAL A 153 23.83 26.39 9.23
CA VAL A 153 23.26 27.15 8.10
C VAL A 153 21.76 26.88 8.02
N LEU A 154 20.97 27.94 7.81
CA LEU A 154 19.52 27.82 7.61
C LEU A 154 19.25 27.08 6.29
N ARG A 155 18.39 26.06 6.30
CA ARG A 155 17.91 25.47 5.05
C ARG A 155 16.89 26.41 4.44
N CYS A 156 17.24 26.98 3.29
CA CYS A 156 16.34 27.81 2.52
C CYS A 156 15.26 26.93 1.86
N ALA A 157 14.04 27.46 1.77
CA ALA A 157 12.93 26.77 1.12
C ALA A 157 13.18 26.59 -0.40
N VAL A 158 13.79 27.62 -1.00
CA VAL A 158 14.08 27.74 -2.43
C VAL A 158 15.59 27.83 -2.64
N ASN A 159 16.10 27.18 -3.68
CA ASN A 159 17.50 27.31 -4.10
C ASN A 159 17.67 28.54 -5.00
N ILE A 160 18.65 29.39 -4.70
CA ILE A 160 18.94 30.56 -5.52
C ILE A 160 19.99 30.19 -6.57
N LYS A 161 19.62 30.33 -7.85
CA LYS A 161 20.50 30.16 -9.00
C LYS A 161 21.01 31.53 -9.45
N CYS A 162 22.33 31.70 -9.49
CA CYS A 162 22.99 32.94 -9.85
C CYS A 162 23.65 32.79 -11.22
N VAL A 163 22.96 33.24 -12.27
CA VAL A 163 23.44 33.16 -13.66
C VAL A 163 23.05 34.47 -14.38
N PRO A 164 23.90 35.01 -15.28
CA PRO A 164 23.58 36.23 -16.03
C PRO A 164 22.33 36.10 -16.91
N TYR A 165 22.15 34.92 -17.52
CA TYR A 165 21.00 34.58 -18.34
C TYR A 165 20.46 33.21 -17.95
N ASN A 166 19.22 33.15 -17.49
CA ASN A 166 18.56 31.88 -17.21
C ASN A 166 17.87 31.36 -18.47
N LEU A 167 18.42 30.28 -19.03
CA LEU A 167 17.90 29.60 -20.23
C LEU A 167 17.00 28.41 -19.87
N ASP A 168 16.55 28.34 -18.62
CA ASP A 168 15.75 27.22 -18.13
C ASP A 168 14.34 27.28 -18.72
N THR A 169 14.03 26.31 -19.58
CA THR A 169 12.74 26.16 -20.26
C THR A 169 11.96 25.01 -19.65
N CYS A 170 10.65 25.21 -19.48
CA CYS A 170 9.78 24.18 -18.93
C CYS A 170 9.61 23.02 -19.92
N GLY A 171 9.83 21.79 -19.47
CA GLY A 171 9.71 20.59 -20.31
C GLY A 171 8.29 20.29 -20.85
N VAL A 172 7.27 21.01 -20.39
CA VAL A 172 5.86 20.83 -20.84
C VAL A 172 5.40 21.92 -21.79
N CYS A 173 5.62 23.20 -21.46
CA CYS A 173 5.18 24.34 -22.29
C CYS A 173 6.27 24.92 -23.18
N GLY A 174 7.54 24.59 -22.96
CA GLY A 174 8.68 25.30 -23.59
C GLY A 174 8.85 26.74 -23.11
N CYS A 175 8.01 27.22 -22.19
CA CYS A 175 8.05 28.59 -21.69
C CYS A 175 9.26 28.82 -20.77
N SER A 176 9.85 30.02 -20.83
CA SER A 176 10.97 30.41 -19.97
C SER A 176 10.52 30.46 -18.50
N CYS A 177 11.02 29.56 -17.67
CA CYS A 177 10.59 29.40 -16.28
C CYS A 177 10.89 30.65 -15.43
N SER A 178 12.00 31.32 -15.71
CA SER A 178 12.47 32.54 -15.05
C SER A 178 11.42 33.66 -15.00
N ALA A 179 10.67 33.86 -16.09
CA ALA A 179 9.70 34.94 -16.21
C ALA A 179 8.48 34.79 -15.28
N GLN A 180 8.21 33.58 -14.78
CA GLN A 180 7.02 33.28 -13.96
C GLN A 180 7.32 33.27 -12.45
N GLY A 181 8.57 33.54 -12.05
CA GLY A 181 9.04 33.47 -10.66
C GLY A 181 9.59 32.08 -10.31
N ASP A 182 9.23 31.55 -9.15
CA ASP A 182 9.74 30.25 -8.66
C ASP A 182 9.33 29.10 -9.58
N TYR A 183 10.30 28.26 -9.94
CA TYR A 183 10.11 27.07 -10.75
C TYR A 183 10.74 25.84 -10.08
N TRP A 184 10.53 24.67 -10.66
CA TRP A 184 10.99 23.40 -10.12
C TRP A 184 12.03 22.77 -11.03
N GLN A 185 13.06 22.21 -10.42
CA GLN A 185 14.17 21.58 -11.09
C GLN A 185 14.40 20.17 -10.55
N PHE A 186 14.62 19.23 -11.46
CA PHE A 186 15.15 17.90 -11.15
C PHE A 186 16.53 17.72 -11.79
N GLU A 187 17.55 17.45 -10.97
CA GLU A 187 18.93 17.15 -11.37
C GLU A 187 19.58 18.10 -12.42
N ASN A 188 19.12 19.35 -12.52
CA ASN A 188 19.51 20.32 -13.58
C ASN A 188 19.13 19.88 -15.01
N ARG A 189 18.27 18.86 -15.17
CA ARG A 189 17.87 18.30 -16.47
C ARG A 189 16.46 18.69 -16.86
N ILE A 190 15.53 18.59 -15.92
CA ILE A 190 14.11 18.81 -16.16
C ILE A 190 13.68 20.02 -15.34
N PHE A 191 13.09 21.00 -16.03
CA PHE A 191 12.52 22.18 -15.41
C PHE A 191 11.01 22.22 -15.61
N LEU A 192 10.28 22.68 -14.59
CA LEU A 192 8.83 22.82 -14.61
C LEU A 192 8.43 24.18 -14.07
N CYS A 193 7.57 24.88 -14.80
CA CYS A 193 6.97 26.09 -14.27
C CYS A 193 5.92 25.77 -13.20
N ARG A 194 5.57 26.77 -12.38
CA ARG A 194 4.64 26.63 -11.25
C ARG A 194 3.29 26.03 -11.61
N LYS A 195 2.71 26.44 -12.75
CA LYS A 195 1.41 25.94 -13.21
C LYS A 195 1.48 24.44 -13.53
N HIS A 196 2.50 24.03 -14.28
CA HIS A 196 2.67 22.63 -14.67
C HIS A 196 3.05 21.73 -13.50
N TYR A 197 3.97 22.18 -12.64
CA TYR A 197 4.29 21.44 -11.41
C TYR A 197 3.04 21.23 -10.55
N SER A 198 2.27 22.29 -10.31
CA SER A 198 1.05 22.20 -9.49
C SER A 198 0.04 21.24 -10.11
N ARG A 199 -0.21 21.33 -11.41
CA ARG A 199 -1.15 20.44 -12.13
C ARG A 199 -0.70 18.98 -12.10
N LEU A 200 0.58 18.72 -12.35
CA LEU A 200 1.13 17.36 -12.32
C LEU A 200 1.09 16.76 -10.92
N PHE A 201 1.36 17.59 -9.91
CA PHE A 201 1.31 17.21 -8.51
C PHE A 201 -0.11 16.93 -8.03
N THR A 202 -1.10 17.78 -8.35
CA THR A 202 -2.49 17.61 -7.91
C THR A 202 -3.15 16.37 -8.50
N HIS A 203 -2.78 16.00 -9.72
CA HIS A 203 -3.36 14.85 -10.42
C HIS A 203 -2.51 13.57 -10.29
N CYS A 204 -1.44 13.59 -9.48
CA CYS A 204 -0.48 12.48 -9.34
C CYS A 204 -0.03 11.89 -10.70
N LEU A 205 0.11 12.74 -11.72
CA LEU A 205 0.42 12.27 -13.07
C LEU A 205 1.91 11.97 -13.15
N ALA A 206 2.25 10.69 -13.10
CA ALA A 206 3.59 10.17 -13.32
C ALA A 206 3.98 10.28 -14.81
N LYS A 207 4.13 11.52 -15.32
CA LYS A 207 4.64 11.74 -16.68
C LYS A 207 6.16 11.56 -16.79
N TYR A 208 6.88 11.57 -15.67
CA TYR A 208 8.33 11.39 -15.66
C TYR A 208 8.66 9.98 -15.17
N GLN A 209 8.97 9.08 -16.11
CA GLN A 209 9.55 7.78 -15.80
C GLN A 209 10.89 8.01 -15.09
N GLY A 210 10.95 7.65 -13.80
CA GLY A 210 12.18 7.70 -13.00
C GLY A 210 12.40 8.96 -12.15
N ALA A 211 11.62 10.03 -12.30
CA ALA A 211 11.72 11.22 -11.45
C ALA A 211 10.46 11.41 -10.60
N LYS A 212 10.59 11.31 -9.27
CA LYS A 212 9.46 11.60 -8.38
C LYS A 212 9.28 13.11 -8.30
N LEU A 213 8.06 13.62 -8.50
CA LEU A 213 7.78 15.06 -8.36
C LEU A 213 8.19 15.61 -6.98
N ALA A 214 8.18 14.77 -5.94
CA ALA A 214 8.64 15.12 -4.60
C ALA A 214 10.15 15.41 -4.50
N GLU A 215 10.96 14.92 -5.44
CA GLU A 215 12.42 15.13 -5.47
C GLU A 215 12.79 16.44 -6.18
N PHE A 216 11.84 17.08 -6.88
CA PHE A 216 12.08 18.37 -7.51
C PHE A 216 12.35 19.43 -6.45
N LYS A 217 13.40 20.21 -6.69
CA LYS A 217 13.79 21.33 -5.83
C LYS A 217 13.22 22.62 -6.44
N SER A 218 12.62 23.47 -5.62
CA SER A 218 12.25 24.81 -6.05
C SER A 218 13.51 25.65 -6.25
N VAL A 219 13.54 26.39 -7.35
CA VAL A 219 14.64 27.25 -7.78
C VAL A 219 14.08 28.64 -8.08
N ARG A 220 14.87 29.65 -7.73
CA ARG A 220 14.63 31.05 -8.05
C ARG A 220 15.91 31.68 -8.54
N ASP A 221 15.76 32.68 -9.39
CA ASP A 221 16.87 33.45 -9.92
C ASP A 221 17.35 34.52 -8.92
N CYS A 222 18.62 34.91 -9.04
CA CYS A 222 19.23 35.91 -8.18
C CYS A 222 18.81 37.37 -8.46
N PHE A 223 17.93 37.62 -9.44
CA PHE A 223 17.51 38.96 -9.87
C PHE A 223 16.98 39.85 -8.73
N PHE A 224 16.41 39.26 -7.67
CA PHE A 224 15.92 40.03 -6.52
C PHE A 224 17.05 40.60 -5.63
N ALA A 225 18.23 40.00 -5.67
CA ALA A 225 19.37 40.35 -4.81
C ALA A 225 20.38 41.22 -5.54
N HIS A 226 20.63 40.92 -6.82
CA HIS A 226 21.59 41.64 -7.63
C HIS A 226 21.25 41.58 -9.12
N ALA A 227 21.68 42.60 -9.86
CA ALA A 227 21.58 42.67 -11.31
C ALA A 227 22.89 42.23 -11.95
N HIS A 228 22.80 41.40 -12.99
CA HIS A 228 23.97 40.98 -13.77
C HIS A 228 24.27 41.91 -14.95
N ASN A 229 23.31 42.71 -15.43
CA ASN A 229 23.46 43.60 -16.60
C ASN A 229 24.23 42.92 -17.74
N SER A 230 23.80 41.72 -18.15
CA SER A 230 24.45 40.91 -19.21
C SER A 230 25.91 40.46 -18.93
N CYS A 231 26.45 40.72 -17.75
CA CYS A 231 27.83 40.47 -17.38
C CYS A 231 27.95 39.45 -16.23
N LYS A 232 29.16 38.89 -16.08
CA LYS A 232 29.48 38.00 -14.96
C LYS A 232 29.55 38.74 -13.61
N ALA A 233 29.86 40.03 -13.66
CA ALA A 233 29.83 40.90 -12.48
C ALA A 233 28.39 41.17 -12.05
N ALA A 234 28.16 41.25 -10.74
CA ALA A 234 26.85 41.44 -10.14
C ALA A 234 26.81 42.75 -9.35
N LEU A 235 25.91 43.65 -9.73
CA LEU A 235 25.61 44.86 -8.96
C LEU A 235 24.56 44.51 -7.90
N LYS A 236 24.95 44.61 -6.62
CA LYS A 236 24.04 44.35 -5.51
C LYS A 236 22.94 45.39 -5.47
N ILE A 237 21.70 44.94 -5.59
CA ILE A 237 20.51 45.79 -5.44
C ILE A 237 20.15 45.88 -3.95
N MET A 238 20.32 44.77 -3.23
CA MET A 238 20.00 44.65 -1.81
C MET A 238 21.25 44.50 -0.95
N THR A 239 21.16 44.93 0.31
CA THR A 239 22.20 44.67 1.29
C THR A 239 22.20 43.20 1.73
N ASN A 240 23.35 42.69 2.18
CA ASN A 240 23.46 41.31 2.63
C ASN A 240 22.49 41.01 3.80
N ASP A 241 22.29 41.97 4.71
CA ASP A 241 21.41 41.80 5.88
C ASP A 241 19.95 41.68 5.48
N GLU A 242 19.51 42.42 4.48
CA GLU A 242 18.16 42.32 3.94
C GLU A 242 17.93 40.98 3.24
N ILE A 243 18.92 40.49 2.51
CA ILE A 243 18.88 39.16 1.88
C ILE A 243 18.73 38.08 2.95
N VAL A 244 19.53 38.14 4.02
CA VAL A 244 19.44 37.20 5.14
C VAL A 244 18.08 37.28 5.84
N LYS A 245 17.55 38.49 6.06
CA LYS A 245 16.21 38.70 6.64
C LYS A 245 15.11 38.10 5.75
N LYS A 246 15.18 38.29 4.43
CA LYS A 246 14.23 37.70 3.46
C LYS A 246 14.29 36.18 3.50
N LEU A 247 15.49 35.59 3.42
CA LEU A 247 15.68 34.14 3.49
C LEU A 247 15.16 33.54 4.80
N ARG A 248 15.36 34.21 5.94
CA ARG A 248 14.81 33.79 7.24
C ARG A 248 13.28 33.81 7.26
N LYS A 249 12.67 34.87 6.72
CA LYS A 249 11.21 34.98 6.61
C LYS A 249 10.63 33.86 5.72
N GLU A 250 11.27 33.60 4.59
CA GLU A 250 10.84 32.54 3.67
C GLU A 250 10.95 31.15 4.31
N ALA A 251 12.06 30.84 4.99
CA ALA A 251 12.24 29.58 5.69
C ALA A 251 11.23 29.39 6.83
N TYR A 252 10.82 30.47 7.50
CA TYR A 252 9.76 30.43 8.49
C TYR A 252 8.39 30.15 7.86
N LEU A 253 8.06 30.81 6.74
CA LEU A 253 6.78 30.63 6.05
C LEU A 253 6.64 29.23 5.43
N ASP A 254 7.72 28.63 4.96
CA ASP A 254 7.73 27.26 4.43
C ASP A 254 7.32 26.21 5.48
N LEU A 255 7.49 26.52 6.77
CA LEU A 255 6.97 25.65 7.85
C LEU A 255 5.46 25.52 7.79
N TYR A 256 4.74 26.58 7.41
CA TYR A 256 3.27 26.62 7.38
C TYR A 256 2.73 26.28 5.99
N TYR A 257 3.41 26.76 4.96
CA TYR A 257 3.04 26.57 3.56
C TYR A 257 4.15 25.82 2.83
N PRO A 258 4.31 24.50 3.09
CA PRO A 258 5.39 23.74 2.50
C PRO A 258 5.25 23.75 0.99
N GLN A 259 6.27 24.29 0.31
CA GLN A 259 6.32 24.25 -1.16
C GLN A 259 6.44 22.81 -1.68
N ARG A 260 7.03 21.94 -0.86
CA ARG A 260 7.14 20.50 -1.11
C ARG A 260 5.94 19.79 -0.49
N ARG A 261 4.99 19.43 -1.33
CA ARG A 261 3.92 18.54 -0.93
C ARG A 261 4.43 17.10 -1.05
N PHE A 262 4.18 16.27 -0.04
CA PHE A 262 4.38 14.84 -0.15
C PHE A 262 3.12 14.25 -0.80
N CYS A 263 3.28 13.51 -1.90
CA CYS A 263 2.21 12.64 -2.37
C CYS A 263 2.12 11.50 -1.36
N ASN A 264 1.17 11.60 -0.43
CA ASN A 264 0.77 10.45 0.37
C ASN A 264 -0.06 9.57 -0.57
N ASN A 265 0.61 8.63 -1.25
CA ASN A 265 -0.08 7.46 -1.79
C ASN A 265 -0.39 6.52 -0.62
#